data_AF-F2K3Q7-F1
#
_entry.id   AF-F2K3Q7-F1
#
_cell.length_a   1.000
_cell.length_b   1.000
_cell.length_c   1.000
_cell.angle_alpha   90.00
_cell.angle_beta   90.00
_cell.angle_gamma   90.00
#
_symmetry.space_group_name_H-M   'P 1'
#
loop_
_entity.id
_entity.type
_entity.pdbx_description
1 polymer ?
#
loop_
_entity_poly.entity_id
_entity_poly.type
_entity_poly.pdbx_seq_one_letter_code
_entity_poly.pdbx_strand_id
1 'polypeptide(L)'
;MEHFISVESLTKSEIYSLIYELNDICHSDSSIAQYYCDNATLLRSKLMATLFLSKSLRTRASFISSFLRLGGSHLCFEEVERCIIDKTNMEPLEDIAGYISQYCDTLVIRSDNLDHFEKLTSGASVPIISAGHAQISHPTTALNYLADIHQNLGRLHDLRVLVVAKLPKRSVMSLIEGLNKWDNSIDYIDPNTSSVKGLSEDEEVLKKYNVIFFDENQSDYESEESYFSLNYKTYKNIRESCHIIHAKPVIKLLDLDVKMNLKNNFYMQSRNSSVLKSIIFKKLINVK
;
A
#
# COMPACT_ATOMS: atom_id res chain seq x y z
N MET A 1 -7.31 -18.16 4.09
CA MET A 1 -6.00 -17.60 3.69
C MET A 1 -5.08 -17.75 4.88
N GLU A 2 -3.95 -18.46 4.75
CA GLU A 2 -3.01 -18.66 5.87
C GLU A 2 -2.08 -17.44 6.04
N HIS A 3 -1.51 -16.91 4.97
CA HIS A 3 -0.76 -15.65 4.98
C HIS A 3 -1.19 -14.73 3.83
N PHE A 4 -1.08 -13.42 4.02
CA PHE A 4 -1.29 -12.40 3.00
C PHE A 4 -0.01 -11.60 2.78
N ILE A 5 0.88 -12.14 1.94
CA ILE A 5 2.23 -11.61 1.71
C ILE A 5 2.33 -10.83 0.38
N SER A 6 1.56 -11.24 -0.62
CA SER A 6 1.58 -10.69 -1.98
C SER A 6 0.15 -10.71 -2.56
N VAL A 7 -0.18 -9.73 -3.41
CA VAL A 7 -1.48 -9.68 -4.09
C VAL A 7 -1.57 -10.75 -5.18
N GLU A 8 -0.45 -11.31 -5.66
CA GLU A 8 -0.45 -12.47 -6.56
C GLU A 8 -1.25 -13.65 -6.01
N SER A 9 -1.22 -13.85 -4.70
CA SER A 9 -1.96 -14.92 -4.01
C SER A 9 -3.49 -14.84 -4.15
N LEU A 10 -4.03 -13.68 -4.55
CA LEU A 10 -5.46 -13.47 -4.74
C LEU A 10 -5.90 -13.68 -6.19
N THR A 11 -7.01 -14.38 -6.40
CA THR A 11 -7.68 -14.44 -7.70
C THR A 11 -8.31 -13.08 -8.07
N LYS A 12 -8.61 -12.86 -9.35
CA LYS A 12 -9.32 -11.64 -9.80
C LYS A 12 -10.66 -11.46 -9.05
N SER A 13 -11.38 -12.56 -8.83
CA SER A 13 -12.67 -12.56 -8.12
C SER A 13 -12.53 -12.15 -6.66
N GLU A 14 -11.50 -12.64 -5.96
CA GLU A 14 -11.24 -12.23 -4.57
C GLU A 14 -10.86 -10.74 -4.49
N ILE A 15 -10.08 -10.23 -5.43
CA ILE A 15 -9.75 -8.80 -5.49
C ILE A 15 -11.01 -7.97 -5.71
N TYR A 16 -11.86 -8.33 -6.68
CA TYR A 16 -13.13 -7.65 -6.90
C TYR A 16 -14.04 -7.72 -5.66
N SER A 17 -14.13 -8.87 -4.99
CA SER A 17 -14.91 -9.01 -3.74
C SER A 17 -14.43 -8.04 -2.67
N LEU A 18 -13.11 -7.90 -2.46
CA LEU A 18 -12.54 -6.95 -1.51
C LEU A 18 -12.83 -5.49 -1.90
N ILE A 19 -12.74 -5.17 -3.19
CA ILE A 19 -13.00 -3.82 -3.71
C ILE A 19 -14.49 -3.46 -3.57
N TYR A 20 -15.40 -4.36 -3.91
CA TYR A 20 -16.84 -4.11 -3.77
C TYR A 20 -17.24 -3.94 -2.30
N GLU A 21 -16.76 -4.82 -1.40
CA GLU A 21 -17.00 -4.68 0.04
C GLU A 21 -16.45 -3.33 0.56
N LEU A 22 -15.26 -2.92 0.11
CA LEU A 22 -14.71 -1.60 0.44
C LEU A 22 -15.58 -0.45 -0.08
N ASN A 23 -16.06 -0.53 -1.32
CA ASN A 23 -16.89 0.52 -1.93
C ASN A 23 -18.22 0.67 -1.19
N ASP A 24 -18.84 -0.46 -0.83
CA ASP A 24 -20.08 -0.49 -0.05
C ASP A 24 -19.89 0.16 1.34
N ILE A 25 -18.73 -0.04 1.96
CA ILE A 25 -18.43 0.56 3.28
C ILE A 25 -18.03 2.03 3.15
N CYS A 26 -17.24 2.41 2.15
CA CYS A 26 -16.61 3.73 2.06
C CYS A 26 -17.42 4.81 1.34
N HIS A 27 -18.71 4.57 1.02
CA HIS A 27 -19.54 5.55 0.32
C HIS A 27 -19.87 6.80 1.15
N SER A 28 -19.83 6.73 2.49
CA SER A 28 -20.00 7.88 3.39
C SER A 28 -19.28 7.70 4.73
N ASP A 29 -19.14 8.78 5.50
CA ASP A 29 -18.57 8.68 6.87
C ASP A 29 -19.49 7.90 7.82
N SER A 30 -20.81 8.03 7.62
CA SER A 30 -21.81 7.30 8.39
C SER A 30 -21.75 5.79 8.14
N SER A 31 -21.52 5.35 6.89
CA SER A 31 -21.40 3.92 6.58
C SER A 31 -20.11 3.33 7.16
N ILE A 32 -19.01 4.08 7.13
CA ILE A 32 -17.77 3.66 7.79
C ILE A 32 -17.99 3.54 9.31
N ALA A 33 -18.63 4.53 9.93
CA ALA A 33 -18.94 4.49 11.36
C ALA A 33 -19.82 3.28 11.70
N GLN A 34 -20.89 3.07 10.93
CA GLN A 34 -21.79 1.93 11.09
C GLN A 34 -21.06 0.59 10.94
N TYR A 35 -20.22 0.43 9.92
CA TYR A 35 -19.41 -0.77 9.73
C TYR A 35 -18.58 -1.11 10.97
N TYR A 36 -17.90 -0.12 11.56
CA TYR A 36 -17.12 -0.36 12.77
C TYR A 36 -17.99 -0.59 14.00
N CYS A 37 -19.17 0.05 14.11
CA CYS A 37 -20.13 -0.25 15.19
C CYS A 37 -20.61 -1.70 15.12
N ASP A 38 -21.01 -2.16 13.93
CA ASP A 38 -21.53 -3.52 13.70
C ASP A 38 -20.46 -4.60 13.92
N ASN A 39 -19.19 -4.25 13.71
CA ASN A 39 -18.06 -5.18 13.82
C ASN A 39 -17.16 -4.89 15.04
N ALA A 40 -17.61 -4.08 16.00
CA ALA A 40 -16.80 -3.60 17.14
C ALA A 40 -16.34 -4.72 18.08
N THR A 41 -16.95 -5.90 18.00
CA THR A 41 -16.60 -7.08 18.82
C THR A 41 -16.04 -8.23 17.99
N LEU A 42 -15.86 -8.05 16.68
CA LEU A 42 -15.47 -9.10 15.76
C LEU A 42 -14.13 -9.73 16.15
N LEU A 43 -13.17 -8.92 16.57
CA LEU A 43 -11.84 -9.35 17.01
C LEU A 43 -11.70 -9.30 18.54
N ARG A 44 -12.82 -9.34 19.28
CA ARG A 44 -12.76 -9.36 20.74
C ARG A 44 -11.89 -10.52 21.22
N SER A 45 -10.98 -10.22 22.15
CA SER A 45 -10.00 -11.16 22.71
C SER A 45 -8.97 -11.69 21.71
N LYS A 46 -8.86 -11.08 20.52
CA LYS A 46 -7.79 -11.36 19.56
C LYS A 46 -6.64 -10.38 19.75
N LEU A 47 -5.42 -10.88 19.65
CA LEU A 47 -4.19 -10.10 19.76
C LEU A 47 -3.46 -10.06 18.42
N MET A 48 -3.14 -8.86 17.95
CA MET A 48 -2.22 -8.66 16.82
C MET A 48 -0.86 -8.24 17.34
N ALA A 49 0.20 -8.87 16.84
CA ALA A 49 1.57 -8.39 17.02
C ALA A 49 2.05 -7.66 15.76
N THR A 50 2.91 -6.65 15.93
CA THR A 50 3.53 -5.94 14.79
C THR A 50 5.05 -6.02 14.87
N LEU A 51 5.70 -6.57 13.84
CA LEU A 51 7.15 -6.61 13.68
C LEU A 51 7.57 -5.67 12.54
N PHE A 52 7.90 -4.42 12.89
CA PHE A 52 8.37 -3.42 11.94
C PHE A 52 9.87 -3.22 12.12
N LEU A 53 10.65 -3.89 11.27
CA LEU A 53 12.11 -3.75 11.19
C LEU A 53 12.54 -2.56 10.32
N SER A 54 11.59 -1.90 9.64
CA SER A 54 11.81 -0.63 8.95
C SER A 54 10.75 0.41 9.32
N LYS A 55 11.17 1.68 9.40
CA LYS A 55 10.31 2.79 9.86
C LYS A 55 9.13 3.02 8.89
N SER A 56 7.90 2.98 9.41
CA SER A 56 6.71 3.45 8.69
C SER A 56 5.56 3.83 9.63
N LEU A 57 5.38 5.13 9.86
CA LEU A 57 4.34 5.65 10.74
C LEU A 57 2.93 5.36 10.19
N ARG A 58 2.65 5.74 8.93
CA ARG A 58 1.32 5.62 8.33
C ARG A 58 0.86 4.18 8.23
N THR A 59 1.73 3.29 7.74
CA THR A 59 1.41 1.87 7.60
C THR A 59 1.12 1.26 8.97
N ARG A 60 2.02 1.42 9.94
CA ARG A 60 1.86 0.87 11.30
C ARG A 60 0.60 1.39 11.99
N ALA A 61 0.38 2.71 11.99
CA ALA A 61 -0.80 3.32 12.61
C ALA A 61 -2.11 2.83 11.97
N SER A 62 -2.14 2.68 10.65
CA SER A 62 -3.34 2.20 9.95
C SER A 62 -3.65 0.73 10.26
N PHE A 63 -2.65 -0.15 10.38
CA PHE A 63 -2.87 -1.54 10.81
C PHE A 63 -3.43 -1.61 12.24
N ILE A 64 -2.79 -0.89 13.17
CA ILE A 64 -3.22 -0.83 14.58
C ILE A 64 -4.66 -0.30 14.66
N SER A 65 -4.94 0.84 14.04
CA SER A 65 -6.28 1.43 14.07
C SER A 65 -7.34 0.50 13.51
N SER A 66 -7.05 -0.19 12.40
CA SER A 66 -7.98 -1.15 11.78
C SER A 66 -8.32 -2.31 12.70
N PHE A 67 -7.30 -2.88 13.35
CA PHE A 67 -7.47 -4.01 14.27
C PHE A 67 -8.23 -3.62 15.55
N LEU A 68 -7.85 -2.50 16.17
CA LEU A 68 -8.50 -2.00 17.39
C LEU A 68 -9.97 -1.64 17.16
N ARG A 69 -10.30 -1.04 16.01
CA ARG A 69 -11.69 -0.67 15.70
C ARG A 69 -12.61 -1.87 15.47
N LEU A 70 -12.06 -3.05 15.23
CA LEU A 70 -12.80 -4.32 15.20
C LEU A 70 -12.89 -4.99 16.58
N GLY A 71 -12.41 -4.34 17.65
CA GLY A 71 -12.45 -4.87 19.02
C GLY A 71 -11.22 -5.67 19.45
N GLY A 72 -10.21 -5.76 18.59
CA GLY A 72 -8.96 -6.44 18.88
C GLY A 72 -8.03 -5.65 19.80
N SER A 73 -6.98 -6.32 20.27
CA SER A 73 -5.88 -5.73 21.04
C SER A 73 -4.55 -5.87 20.29
N HIS A 74 -3.58 -5.01 20.59
CA HIS A 74 -2.29 -4.98 19.89
C HIS A 74 -1.12 -5.12 20.86
N LEU A 75 -0.19 -6.01 20.53
CA LEU A 75 1.11 -6.13 21.18
C LEU A 75 2.10 -5.23 20.45
N CYS A 76 2.50 -4.15 21.11
CA CYS A 76 3.51 -3.24 20.63
C CYS A 76 4.87 -3.65 21.19
N PHE A 77 5.80 -3.93 20.28
CA PHE A 77 7.21 -4.09 20.60
C PHE A 77 7.91 -2.78 20.24
N GLU A 78 8.40 -2.07 21.24
CA GLU A 78 9.29 -0.93 21.01
C GLU A 78 10.67 -1.44 20.61
N GLU A 79 11.36 -0.69 19.75
CA GLU A 79 12.75 -0.98 19.37
C GLU A 79 13.03 -2.39 18.81
N VAL A 80 12.05 -3.07 18.21
CA VAL A 80 12.22 -4.37 17.52
C VAL A 80 13.47 -4.39 16.64
N GLU A 81 13.65 -3.35 15.84
CA GLU A 81 14.83 -3.19 14.98
C GLU A 81 16.14 -3.25 15.80
N ARG A 82 16.20 -2.60 16.97
CA ARG A 82 17.40 -2.64 17.83
C ARG A 82 17.55 -4.00 18.52
N CYS A 83 16.47 -4.56 19.07
CA CYS A 83 16.53 -5.84 19.78
C CYS A 83 16.88 -7.01 18.85
N ILE A 84 16.46 -6.95 17.59
CA ILE A 84 16.65 -8.02 16.61
C ILE A 84 17.93 -7.84 15.78
N ILE A 85 18.35 -6.60 15.50
CA ILE A 85 19.50 -6.30 14.63
C ILE A 85 20.80 -6.04 15.43
N ASP A 86 20.76 -6.06 16.77
CA ASP A 86 21.98 -5.97 17.59
C ASP A 86 22.85 -7.23 17.41
N LYS A 87 24.12 -7.00 17.05
CA LYS A 87 25.08 -8.02 16.58
C LYS A 87 25.62 -8.93 17.68
N THR A 88 25.27 -8.68 18.93
CA THR A 88 26.03 -9.20 20.07
C THR A 88 25.42 -10.47 20.69
N ASN A 89 24.14 -10.78 20.43
CA ASN A 89 23.45 -12.01 20.85
C ASN A 89 22.15 -12.20 20.03
N MET A 90 22.24 -12.73 18.81
CA MET A 90 21.05 -12.89 17.96
C MET A 90 20.35 -14.23 18.21
N GLU A 91 19.12 -14.18 18.72
CA GLU A 91 18.16 -15.26 18.56
C GLU A 91 17.76 -15.36 17.08
N PRO A 92 17.66 -16.57 16.49
CA PRO A 92 17.20 -16.72 15.11
C PRO A 92 15.86 -16.03 14.87
N LEU A 93 15.69 -15.38 13.71
CA LEU A 93 14.46 -14.67 13.36
C LEU A 93 13.25 -15.61 13.31
N GLU A 94 13.50 -16.83 12.85
CA GLU A 94 12.55 -17.93 12.85
C GLU A 94 12.04 -18.22 14.27
N ASP A 95 12.95 -18.33 15.23
CA ASP A 95 12.62 -18.61 16.64
C ASP A 95 11.86 -17.43 17.26
N ILE A 96 12.31 -16.19 17.02
CA ILE A 96 11.61 -14.97 17.47
C ILE A 96 10.17 -14.96 16.96
N ALA A 97 9.96 -15.20 15.66
CA ALA A 97 8.63 -15.28 15.08
C ALA A 97 7.81 -16.42 15.70
N GLY A 98 8.43 -17.57 15.97
CA GLY A 98 7.83 -18.71 16.64
C GLY A 98 7.33 -18.38 18.05
N TYR A 99 8.17 -17.75 18.88
CA TYR A 99 7.81 -17.33 20.23
C TYR A 99 6.70 -16.29 20.22
N ILE A 100 6.81 -15.26 19.38
CA ILE A 100 5.79 -14.20 19.31
C ILE A 100 4.45 -14.75 18.80
N SER A 101 4.48 -15.74 17.91
CA SER A 101 3.27 -16.43 17.46
C SER A 101 2.51 -17.11 18.61
N GLN A 102 3.16 -17.47 19.72
CA GLN A 102 2.48 -18.03 20.90
C GLN A 102 1.73 -16.96 21.73
N TYR A 103 2.01 -15.68 21.49
CA TYR A 103 1.44 -14.56 22.26
C TYR A 103 0.33 -13.82 21.51
N CYS A 104 0.11 -14.13 20.23
CA CYS A 104 -0.83 -13.40 19.39
C CYS A 104 -1.61 -14.33 18.45
N ASP A 105 -2.67 -13.81 17.83
CA ASP A 105 -3.48 -14.52 16.84
C ASP A 105 -3.08 -14.16 15.40
N THR A 106 -2.32 -13.09 15.19
CA THR A 106 -1.81 -12.69 13.88
C THR A 106 -0.59 -11.79 13.99
N LEU A 107 0.25 -11.82 12.94
CA LEU A 107 1.44 -11.00 12.81
C LEU A 107 1.33 -10.04 11.62
N VAL A 108 1.69 -8.78 11.85
CA VAL A 108 1.93 -7.82 10.77
C VAL A 108 3.42 -7.54 10.68
N ILE A 109 4.03 -7.90 9.55
CA ILE A 109 5.48 -7.88 9.39
C ILE A 109 5.87 -6.86 8.31
N ARG A 110 6.88 -6.04 8.60
CA ARG A 110 7.53 -5.15 7.64
C ARG A 110 9.05 -5.25 7.78
N SER A 111 9.73 -5.51 6.67
CA SER A 111 11.19 -5.51 6.61
C SER A 111 11.66 -5.07 5.23
N ASP A 112 12.64 -4.17 5.16
CA ASP A 112 13.26 -3.81 3.88
C ASP A 112 14.38 -4.79 3.47
N ASN A 113 14.74 -5.73 4.35
CA ASN A 113 15.61 -6.88 4.04
C ASN A 113 14.74 -8.12 3.75
N LEU A 114 14.92 -8.72 2.57
CA LEU A 114 14.18 -9.89 2.13
C LEU A 114 14.46 -11.13 2.99
N ASP A 115 15.73 -11.42 3.28
CA ASP A 115 16.13 -12.57 4.12
C ASP A 115 15.49 -12.47 5.52
N HIS A 116 15.48 -11.27 6.11
CA HIS A 116 14.80 -11.08 7.40
C HIS A 116 13.30 -11.35 7.31
N PHE A 117 12.66 -10.90 6.23
CA PHE A 117 11.24 -11.12 6.02
C PHE A 117 10.95 -12.62 5.87
N GLU A 118 11.71 -13.32 5.03
CA GLU A 118 11.53 -14.75 4.76
C GLU A 118 11.70 -15.60 6.03
N LYS A 119 12.74 -15.33 6.83
CA LYS A 119 12.96 -16.02 8.11
C LYS A 119 11.86 -15.76 9.13
N LEU A 120 11.41 -14.52 9.27
CA LEU A 120 10.27 -14.21 10.15
C LEU A 120 8.99 -14.90 9.66
N THR A 121 8.78 -14.99 8.35
CA THR A 121 7.60 -15.67 7.80
C THR A 121 7.66 -17.18 7.95
N SER A 122 8.84 -17.80 7.84
CA SER A 122 8.99 -19.26 7.95
C SER A 122 8.86 -19.75 9.40
N GLY A 123 9.23 -18.94 10.39
CA GLY A 123 9.11 -19.28 11.81
C GLY A 123 7.74 -19.01 12.42
N ALA A 124 6.88 -18.23 11.76
CA ALA A 124 5.57 -17.88 12.31
C ALA A 124 4.58 -19.04 12.23
N SER A 125 3.85 -19.29 13.32
CA SER A 125 2.79 -20.31 13.38
C SER A 125 1.37 -19.72 13.34
N VAL A 126 1.26 -18.40 13.21
CA VAL A 126 -0.01 -17.68 13.08
C VAL A 126 -0.09 -16.93 11.73
N PRO A 127 -1.30 -16.56 11.26
CA PRO A 127 -1.46 -15.82 10.03
C PRO A 127 -0.66 -14.52 9.98
N ILE A 128 -0.06 -14.24 8.82
CA ILE A 128 0.81 -13.07 8.61
C ILE A 128 0.17 -12.14 7.58
N ILE A 129 0.24 -10.84 7.82
CA ILE A 129 0.02 -9.82 6.79
C ILE A 129 1.32 -9.07 6.54
N SER A 130 1.77 -9.02 5.29
CA SER A 130 2.90 -8.17 4.92
C SER A 130 2.49 -6.70 4.89
N ALA A 131 3.13 -5.91 5.75
CA ALA A 131 3.11 -4.45 5.72
C ALA A 131 4.19 -3.87 4.77
N GLY A 132 4.70 -4.70 3.87
CA GLY A 132 5.71 -4.39 2.87
C GLY A 132 7.03 -5.12 3.14
N HIS A 133 7.58 -5.76 2.11
CA HIS A 133 8.87 -6.43 2.18
C HIS A 133 9.79 -6.07 1.01
N ALA A 134 11.04 -5.77 1.33
CA ALA A 134 12.08 -5.32 0.40
C ALA A 134 11.56 -4.23 -0.57
N GLN A 135 12.08 -4.22 -1.80
CA GLN A 135 11.51 -3.44 -2.92
C GLN A 135 10.54 -4.28 -3.77
N ILE A 136 9.93 -5.33 -3.19
CA ILE A 136 9.19 -6.36 -3.92
C ILE A 136 7.69 -6.13 -3.81
N SER A 137 7.08 -6.32 -2.63
CA SER A 137 5.62 -6.28 -2.51
C SER A 137 5.13 -5.61 -1.23
N HIS A 138 3.95 -5.00 -1.33
CA HIS A 138 3.16 -4.45 -0.25
C HIS A 138 1.68 -4.70 -0.56
N PRO A 139 1.13 -5.86 -0.19
CA PRO A 139 -0.13 -6.37 -0.73
C PRO A 139 -1.35 -5.50 -0.35
N THR A 140 -1.40 -4.96 0.87
CA THR A 140 -2.47 -4.04 1.27
C THR A 140 -2.42 -2.70 0.52
N THR A 141 -1.24 -2.28 0.08
CA THR A 141 -1.05 -1.05 -0.70
C THR A 141 -1.39 -1.30 -2.16
N ALA A 142 -1.02 -2.45 -2.73
CA ALA A 142 -1.48 -2.90 -4.05
C ALA A 142 -3.01 -2.87 -4.14
N LEU A 143 -3.70 -3.56 -3.22
CA LEU A 143 -5.16 -3.59 -3.20
C LEU A 143 -5.77 -2.19 -3.07
N ASN A 144 -5.14 -1.30 -2.33
CA ASN A 144 -5.62 0.06 -2.18
C ASN A 144 -5.47 0.87 -3.48
N TYR A 145 -4.42 0.65 -4.28
CA TYR A 145 -4.32 1.25 -5.61
C TYR A 145 -5.34 0.66 -6.59
N LEU A 146 -5.53 -0.66 -6.58
CA LEU A 146 -6.55 -1.30 -7.41
C LEU A 146 -7.96 -0.80 -7.06
N ALA A 147 -8.28 -0.67 -5.77
CA ALA A 147 -9.54 -0.09 -5.33
C ALA A 147 -9.72 1.35 -5.82
N ASP A 148 -8.69 2.18 -5.68
CA ASP A 148 -8.71 3.59 -6.12
C ASP A 148 -8.91 3.70 -7.65
N ILE A 149 -8.21 2.87 -8.43
CA ILE A 149 -8.38 2.80 -9.90
C ILE A 149 -9.82 2.37 -10.24
N HIS A 150 -10.33 1.32 -9.60
CA HIS A 150 -11.68 0.83 -9.85
C HIS A 150 -12.75 1.85 -9.45
N GLN A 151 -12.57 2.57 -8.34
CA GLN A 151 -13.50 3.61 -7.90
C GLN A 151 -13.60 4.77 -8.90
N ASN A 152 -12.49 5.13 -9.55
CA ASN A 152 -12.45 6.24 -10.49
C ASN A 152 -12.77 5.85 -11.94
N LEU A 153 -12.42 4.63 -12.36
CA LEU A 153 -12.56 4.20 -13.76
C LEU A 153 -13.62 3.10 -13.97
N GLY A 154 -14.13 2.49 -12.90
CA GLY A 154 -15.11 1.40 -12.96
C GLY A 154 -14.58 0.06 -13.48
N ARG A 155 -13.27 -0.05 -13.75
CA ARG A 155 -12.64 -1.25 -14.34
C ARG A 155 -11.17 -1.38 -13.94
N LEU A 156 -10.61 -2.57 -14.14
CA LEU A 156 -9.20 -2.92 -13.89
C LEU A 156 -8.49 -3.57 -15.09
N HIS A 157 -9.16 -3.66 -16.23
CA HIS A 157 -8.64 -4.25 -17.49
C HIS A 157 -8.61 -3.20 -18.59
N ASP A 158 -7.83 -3.44 -19.64
CA ASP A 158 -7.66 -2.55 -20.80
C ASP A 158 -7.18 -1.14 -20.42
N LEU A 159 -6.38 -1.05 -19.35
CA LEU A 159 -5.81 0.21 -18.87
C LEU A 159 -4.46 0.48 -19.53
N ARG A 160 -4.24 1.73 -19.90
CA ARG A 160 -2.89 2.26 -20.17
C ARG A 160 -2.43 3.06 -18.97
N VAL A 161 -1.37 2.59 -18.31
CA VAL A 161 -0.85 3.17 -17.08
C VAL A 161 0.55 3.73 -17.32
N LEU A 162 0.78 4.97 -16.92
CA LEU A 162 2.11 5.57 -16.89
C LEU A 162 2.63 5.56 -15.46
N VAL A 163 3.83 5.04 -15.25
CA VAL A 163 4.54 5.11 -13.97
C VAL A 163 5.67 6.14 -14.08
N VAL A 164 5.69 7.11 -13.17
CA VAL A 164 6.74 8.12 -13.02
C VAL A 164 7.41 7.94 -11.67
N ALA A 165 8.55 7.27 -11.65
CA ALA A 165 9.30 6.96 -10.43
C ALA A 165 10.76 6.63 -10.75
N LYS A 166 11.66 6.70 -9.77
CA LYS A 166 13.03 6.15 -9.91
C LYS A 166 13.08 4.72 -9.37
N LEU A 167 13.13 3.71 -10.23
CA LEU A 167 13.15 2.30 -9.84
C LEU A 167 14.47 1.88 -9.19
N PRO A 168 14.46 0.83 -8.34
CA PRO A 168 13.30 0.04 -7.90
C PRO A 168 12.51 0.70 -6.76
N LYS A 169 11.18 0.53 -6.77
CA LYS A 169 10.27 0.99 -5.70
C LYS A 169 9.22 -0.07 -5.38
N ARG A 170 9.10 -0.44 -4.10
CA ARG A 170 8.08 -1.39 -3.61
C ARG A 170 6.66 -1.00 -4.02
N SER A 171 6.31 0.29 -3.97
CA SER A 171 4.95 0.74 -4.29
C SER A 171 4.60 0.52 -5.76
N VAL A 172 5.55 0.79 -6.65
CA VAL A 172 5.45 0.56 -8.10
C VAL A 172 5.35 -0.94 -8.37
N MET A 173 6.24 -1.75 -7.79
CA MET A 173 6.20 -3.20 -7.97
C MET A 173 4.87 -3.79 -7.49
N SER A 174 4.35 -3.32 -6.35
CA SER A 174 3.04 -3.72 -5.82
C SER A 174 1.88 -3.35 -6.75
N LEU A 175 1.93 -2.17 -7.39
CA LEU A 175 0.94 -1.75 -8.38
C LEU A 175 0.98 -2.66 -9.60
N ILE A 176 2.17 -2.89 -10.15
CA ILE A 176 2.40 -3.73 -11.33
C ILE A 176 1.93 -5.17 -11.06
N GLU A 177 2.29 -5.73 -9.91
CA GLU A 177 1.87 -7.05 -9.45
C GLU A 177 0.33 -7.19 -9.46
N GLY A 178 -0.37 -6.16 -8.99
CA GLY A 178 -1.83 -6.12 -9.00
C GLY A 178 -2.41 -5.99 -10.42
N LEU A 179 -1.92 -5.03 -11.19
CA LEU A 179 -2.44 -4.71 -12.52
C LEU A 179 -2.16 -5.80 -13.56
N ASN A 180 -1.05 -6.54 -13.44
CA ASN A 180 -0.69 -7.65 -14.32
C ASN A 180 -1.65 -8.84 -14.23
N LYS A 181 -2.58 -8.85 -13.26
CA LYS A 181 -3.68 -9.81 -13.25
C LYS A 181 -4.69 -9.57 -14.39
N TRP A 182 -4.67 -8.40 -15.02
CA TRP A 182 -5.46 -8.09 -16.21
C TRP A 182 -4.54 -7.68 -17.36
N ASP A 183 -5.06 -7.71 -18.58
CA ASP A 183 -4.33 -7.33 -19.78
C ASP A 183 -4.23 -5.79 -19.87
N ASN A 184 -3.33 -5.24 -19.06
CA ASN A 184 -3.04 -3.80 -18.98
C ASN A 184 -1.69 -3.51 -19.65
N SER A 185 -1.54 -2.28 -20.15
CA SER A 185 -0.29 -1.76 -20.69
C SER A 185 0.32 -0.78 -19.70
N ILE A 186 1.60 -0.97 -19.37
CA ILE A 186 2.31 -0.15 -18.38
C ILE A 186 3.57 0.42 -19.02
N ASP A 187 3.60 1.74 -19.17
CA ASP A 187 4.76 2.50 -19.61
C ASP A 187 5.46 3.10 -18.37
N TYR A 188 6.80 3.22 -18.39
CA TYR A 188 7.59 3.71 -17.27
C TYR A 188 8.52 4.86 -17.67
N ILE A 189 8.66 5.84 -16.78
CA ILE A 189 9.56 6.98 -16.90
C ILE A 189 10.34 7.16 -15.60
N ASP A 190 11.67 7.25 -15.74
CA ASP A 190 12.52 7.77 -14.69
C ASP A 190 12.47 9.32 -14.71
N PRO A 191 12.06 9.97 -13.60
CA PRO A 191 11.92 11.41 -13.53
C PRO A 191 13.25 12.16 -13.64
N ASN A 192 14.40 11.50 -13.43
CA ASN A 192 15.74 12.08 -13.44
C ASN A 192 16.39 12.02 -14.83
N THR A 193 16.21 10.92 -15.56
CA THR A 193 16.90 10.72 -16.85
C THR A 193 16.14 11.26 -18.04
N SER A 194 14.98 11.90 -17.81
CA SER A 194 14.08 12.33 -18.86
C SER A 194 14.58 13.58 -19.59
N SER A 195 15.61 13.34 -20.41
CA SER A 195 15.84 13.96 -21.71
C SER A 195 14.98 13.30 -22.81
N VAL A 196 13.82 12.73 -22.46
CA VAL A 196 12.78 12.41 -23.44
C VAL A 196 12.12 13.73 -23.85
N LYS A 197 12.63 14.33 -24.93
CA LYS A 197 12.00 15.38 -25.74
C LYS A 197 10.62 14.97 -26.35
N GLY A 198 9.80 14.18 -25.64
CA GLY A 198 8.60 13.55 -26.20
C GLY A 198 7.54 13.09 -25.20
N LEU A 199 7.85 13.11 -23.90
CA LEU A 199 6.87 13.38 -22.86
C LEU A 199 7.26 14.73 -22.27
N SER A 200 7.23 15.74 -23.14
CA SER A 200 6.97 17.10 -22.68
C SER A 200 5.77 17.07 -21.74
N GLU A 201 5.53 18.14 -21.02
CA GLU A 201 4.22 18.47 -20.44
C GLU A 201 3.08 18.55 -21.50
N ASP A 202 3.28 17.94 -22.67
CA ASP A 202 2.35 17.75 -23.75
C ASP A 202 1.20 16.86 -23.28
N GLU A 203 0.15 17.58 -22.95
CA GLU A 203 -1.14 17.09 -22.53
C GLU A 203 -1.68 16.03 -23.49
N GLU A 204 -1.40 16.09 -24.80
CA GLU A 204 -1.88 15.10 -25.77
C GLU A 204 -1.21 13.73 -25.62
N VAL A 205 0.02 13.69 -25.12
CA VAL A 205 0.68 12.42 -24.81
C VAL A 205 0.13 11.85 -23.50
N LEU A 206 -0.03 12.70 -22.48
CA LEU A 206 -0.53 12.28 -21.16
C LEU A 206 -2.00 11.83 -21.22
N LYS A 207 -2.84 12.42 -22.08
CA LYS A 207 -4.24 12.02 -22.32
C LYS A 207 -4.40 10.58 -22.84
N LYS A 208 -3.33 9.95 -23.35
CA LYS A 208 -3.37 8.55 -23.80
C LYS A 208 -3.44 7.57 -22.64
N TYR A 209 -3.06 8.00 -21.44
CA TYR A 209 -3.04 7.16 -20.25
C TYR A 209 -4.35 7.31 -19.48
N ASN A 210 -4.87 6.19 -19.01
CA ASN A 210 -6.02 6.17 -18.11
C ASN A 210 -5.60 6.47 -16.66
N VAL A 211 -4.37 6.07 -16.30
CA VAL A 211 -3.80 6.25 -14.96
C VAL A 211 -2.37 6.77 -15.08
N ILE A 212 -2.01 7.78 -14.30
CA ILE A 212 -0.62 8.18 -14.08
C ILE A 212 -0.30 7.99 -12.60
N PHE A 213 0.72 7.18 -12.32
CA PHE A 213 1.17 6.82 -10.99
C PHE A 213 2.53 7.45 -10.69
N PHE A 214 2.62 8.17 -9.57
CA PHE A 214 3.83 8.84 -9.11
C PHE A 214 4.38 8.20 -7.84
N ASP A 215 5.70 7.97 -7.79
CA ASP A 215 6.43 7.60 -6.56
C ASP A 215 7.77 8.34 -6.47
N GLU A 216 8.07 8.86 -5.29
CA GLU A 216 9.24 9.68 -5.00
C GLU A 216 9.66 9.57 -3.52
N ASN A 217 10.97 9.64 -3.29
CA ASN A 217 11.59 9.78 -1.98
C ASN A 217 12.60 10.93 -2.00
N GLN A 218 12.92 11.47 -0.81
CA GLN A 218 13.88 12.57 -0.68
C GLN A 218 15.24 12.27 -1.32
N SER A 219 15.72 11.02 -1.17
CA SER A 219 16.99 10.55 -1.72
C SER A 219 17.05 10.55 -3.25
N ASP A 220 15.90 10.60 -3.93
CA ASP A 220 15.86 10.60 -5.39
C ASP A 220 16.37 11.92 -5.98
N TYR A 221 16.48 12.96 -5.13
CA TYR A 221 16.76 14.35 -5.51
C TYR A 221 18.16 14.86 -5.11
N GLU A 222 19.06 14.01 -4.62
CA GLU A 222 20.33 14.44 -4.03
C GLU A 222 21.39 14.89 -5.07
N SER A 223 21.26 14.49 -6.34
CA SER A 223 22.32 14.66 -7.35
C SER A 223 21.92 15.42 -8.62
N GLU A 224 20.64 15.63 -8.93
CA GLU A 224 20.23 16.25 -10.20
C GLU A 224 19.65 17.67 -10.02
N GLU A 225 19.85 18.50 -11.03
CA GLU A 225 19.33 19.87 -11.11
C GLU A 225 17.91 19.94 -11.71
N SER A 226 17.50 18.94 -12.50
CA SER A 226 16.20 18.92 -13.20
C SER A 226 15.46 17.60 -13.04
N TYR A 227 14.15 17.67 -12.82
CA TYR A 227 13.26 16.52 -12.68
C TYR A 227 11.95 16.79 -13.41
N PHE A 228 11.26 15.74 -13.83
CA PHE A 228 9.86 15.85 -14.21
C PHE A 228 9.02 16.38 -13.03
N SER A 229 8.15 17.36 -13.29
CA SER A 229 7.14 17.81 -12.33
C SER A 229 5.84 18.09 -13.08
N LEU A 230 4.72 17.52 -12.61
CA LEU A 230 3.42 17.79 -13.18
C LEU A 230 2.92 19.15 -12.70
N ASN A 231 2.90 20.13 -13.60
CA ASN A 231 2.38 21.46 -13.30
C ASN A 231 0.85 21.52 -13.35
N TYR A 232 0.28 22.55 -12.72
CA TYR A 232 -1.17 22.75 -12.61
C TYR A 232 -1.88 22.97 -13.95
N LYS A 233 -1.24 23.62 -14.92
CA LYS A 233 -1.82 23.84 -16.25
C LYS A 233 -2.04 22.51 -16.96
N THR A 234 -1.02 21.66 -17.00
CA THR A 234 -1.08 20.33 -17.60
C THR A 234 -2.05 19.44 -16.83
N TYR A 235 -2.00 19.45 -15.49
CA TYR A 235 -2.96 18.73 -14.64
C TYR A 235 -4.41 19.10 -14.98
N LYS A 236 -4.74 20.39 -15.08
CA LYS A 236 -6.11 20.86 -15.37
C LYS A 236 -6.63 20.31 -16.69
N ASN A 237 -5.75 20.14 -17.68
CA ASN A 237 -6.12 19.71 -19.02
C ASN A 237 -6.19 18.18 -19.18
N ILE A 238 -5.58 17.40 -18.27
CA ILE A 238 -5.60 15.93 -18.32
C ILE A 238 -6.51 15.28 -17.27
N ARG A 239 -6.89 16.01 -16.20
CA ARG A 239 -7.61 15.45 -15.04
C ARG A 239 -8.99 14.87 -15.36
N GLU A 240 -9.62 15.25 -16.48
CA GLU A 240 -10.91 14.71 -16.90
C GLU A 240 -10.77 13.40 -17.68
N SER A 241 -9.60 13.16 -18.28
CA SER A 241 -9.29 11.97 -19.08
C SER A 241 -8.44 10.93 -18.35
N CYS A 242 -7.75 11.33 -17.28
CA CYS A 242 -6.76 10.51 -16.60
C CYS A 242 -6.91 10.61 -15.08
N HIS A 243 -6.83 9.47 -14.41
CA HIS A 243 -6.75 9.39 -12.95
C HIS A 243 -5.31 9.50 -12.46
N ILE A 244 -5.06 10.28 -11.41
CA ILE A 244 -3.71 10.52 -10.88
C ILE A 244 -3.58 9.89 -9.49
N ILE A 245 -2.55 9.08 -9.34
CA ILE A 245 -2.25 8.34 -8.10
C ILE A 245 -0.83 8.69 -7.65
N HIS A 246 -0.62 8.80 -6.33
CA HIS A 246 0.69 9.06 -5.76
C HIS A 246 0.95 8.15 -4.55
N ALA A 247 2.15 7.54 -4.47
CA ALA A 247 2.52 6.60 -3.41
C ALA A 247 2.71 7.24 -2.02
N LYS A 248 3.03 8.53 -2.00
CA LYS A 248 3.27 9.43 -0.85
C LYS A 248 4.55 9.07 -0.08
N PRO A 249 5.29 10.08 0.41
CA PRO A 249 4.97 11.50 0.48
C PRO A 249 5.11 12.23 -0.87
N VAL A 250 4.33 13.29 -1.08
CA VAL A 250 4.47 14.17 -2.26
C VAL A 250 5.52 15.24 -1.95
N ILE A 251 6.59 15.30 -2.75
CA ILE A 251 7.78 16.12 -2.58
C ILE A 251 7.94 17.11 -3.75
N LYS A 252 8.33 16.65 -4.94
CA LYS A 252 8.64 17.46 -6.14
C LYS A 252 7.93 17.02 -7.43
N LEU A 253 7.50 15.76 -7.57
CA LEU A 253 6.88 15.28 -8.82
C LEU A 253 5.52 15.92 -9.13
N LEU A 254 4.83 16.45 -8.12
CA LEU A 254 3.61 17.25 -8.28
C LEU A 254 3.88 18.65 -7.75
N ASP A 255 3.55 19.68 -8.53
CA ASP A 255 3.65 21.05 -8.04
C ASP A 255 2.69 21.29 -6.85
N LEU A 256 2.87 22.44 -6.18
CA LEU A 256 2.12 22.75 -4.97
C LEU A 256 0.61 22.83 -5.22
N ASP A 257 0.19 23.39 -6.36
CA ASP A 257 -1.21 23.60 -6.71
C ASP A 257 -1.92 22.27 -7.05
N VAL A 258 -1.25 21.38 -7.77
CA VAL A 258 -1.69 20.01 -8.04
C VAL A 258 -1.80 19.23 -6.73
N LYS A 259 -0.78 19.32 -5.87
CA LYS A 259 -0.78 18.69 -4.55
C LYS A 259 -1.94 19.19 -3.69
N MET A 260 -2.25 20.48 -3.72
CA MET A 260 -3.38 21.06 -2.99
C MET A 260 -4.73 20.55 -3.54
N ASN A 261 -4.86 20.46 -4.86
CA ASN A 261 -6.07 19.92 -5.51
C ASN A 261 -6.29 18.44 -5.17
N LEU A 262 -5.23 17.64 -5.10
CA LEU A 262 -5.31 16.20 -4.81
C LEU A 262 -5.29 15.87 -3.31
N LYS A 263 -5.15 16.87 -2.44
CA LYS A 263 -4.98 16.68 -0.99
C LYS A 263 -6.10 15.85 -0.36
N ASN A 264 -7.35 16.15 -0.73
CA ASN A 264 -8.51 15.40 -0.22
C ASN A 264 -8.47 13.94 -0.70
N ASN A 265 -8.13 13.70 -1.97
CA ASN A 265 -7.98 12.33 -2.51
C ASN A 265 -6.93 11.54 -1.72
N PHE A 266 -5.81 12.18 -1.34
CA PHE A 266 -4.78 11.53 -0.53
C PHE A 266 -5.25 11.15 0.88
N TYR A 267 -6.13 11.95 1.50
CA TYR A 267 -6.74 11.62 2.78
C TYR A 267 -7.76 10.49 2.64
N MET A 268 -8.63 10.56 1.63
CA MET A 268 -9.61 9.52 1.31
C MET A 268 -8.94 8.17 1.05
N GLN A 269 -7.87 8.17 0.26
CA GLN A 269 -7.05 6.99 0.02
C GLN A 269 -6.48 6.41 1.32
N SER A 270 -6.02 7.27 2.25
CA SER A 270 -5.48 6.83 3.54
C SER A 270 -6.56 6.23 4.44
N ARG A 271 -7.78 6.80 4.41
CA ARG A 271 -8.96 6.28 5.11
C ARG A 271 -9.42 4.93 4.56
N ASN A 272 -9.58 4.84 3.24
CA ASN A 272 -9.97 3.61 2.55
C ASN A 272 -8.96 2.49 2.82
N SER A 273 -7.67 2.82 2.88
CA SER A 273 -6.62 1.86 3.23
C SER A 273 -6.76 1.27 4.64
N SER A 274 -7.34 2.00 5.61
CA SER A 274 -7.62 1.45 6.95
C SER A 274 -8.87 0.56 6.94
N VAL A 275 -9.93 0.96 6.24
CA VAL A 275 -11.13 0.11 6.08
C VAL A 275 -10.78 -1.20 5.38
N LEU A 276 -9.98 -1.14 4.31
CA LEU A 276 -9.52 -2.31 3.58
C LEU A 276 -8.72 -3.29 4.46
N LYS A 277 -7.84 -2.78 5.32
CA LYS A 277 -7.12 -3.61 6.30
C LYS A 277 -8.08 -4.29 7.28
N SER A 278 -9.15 -3.61 7.68
CA SER A 278 -10.19 -4.17 8.54
C SER A 278 -10.91 -5.33 7.85
N ILE A 279 -11.27 -5.18 6.57
CA ILE A 279 -11.84 -6.26 5.75
C ILE A 279 -10.86 -7.44 5.67
N ILE A 280 -9.57 -7.17 5.44
CA ILE A 280 -8.54 -8.21 5.37
C ILE A 280 -8.42 -8.96 6.70
N PHE A 281 -8.38 -8.26 7.84
CA PHE A 281 -8.33 -8.91 9.15
C PHE A 281 -9.54 -9.81 9.40
N LYS A 282 -10.75 -9.34 9.06
CA LYS A 282 -11.98 -10.14 9.15
C LYS A 282 -11.91 -11.43 8.33
N LYS A 283 -11.29 -11.40 7.14
CA LYS A 283 -11.15 -12.59 6.28
C LYS A 283 -10.01 -13.51 6.71
N LEU A 284 -8.92 -12.95 7.24
CA LEU A 284 -7.73 -13.71 7.62
C LEU A 284 -7.90 -14.43 8.95
N ILE A 285 -8.40 -13.71 9.96
CA ILE A 285 -8.71 -14.26 11.27
C ILE A 285 -10.12 -14.80 11.14
N ASN A 286 -10.24 -16.10 10.88
CA ASN A 286 -11.51 -16.79 10.61
C ASN A 286 -12.42 -16.72 11.85
N VAL A 287 -13.12 -15.60 12.04
CA VAL A 287 -14.00 -15.37 13.18
C VAL A 287 -15.27 -16.18 12.95
N LYS A 288 -15.39 -17.30 13.67
CA LYS A 288 -16.64 -18.03 13.82
C LYS A 288 -17.44 -17.47 14.98
#